data_AF-A0A5N6SL10-F1
#
_entry.id   AF-A0A5N6SL10-F1
#
_cell.length_a   1.000
_cell.length_b   1.000
_cell.length_c   1.000
_cell.angle_alpha   90.00
_cell.angle_beta   90.00
_cell.angle_gamma   90.00
#
_symmetry.space_group_name_H-M   'P 1'
#
loop_
_entity.id
_entity.type
_entity.pdbx_description
1 polymer ?
#
loop_
_entity_poly.entity_id
_entity_poly.type
_entity_poly.pdbx_seq_one_letter_code
_entity_poly.pdbx_strand_id
1 'polypeptide(L)'
;MEGIKQTFTQCKEGNRPTFVTFVRAGFPTVEEAVDITLGLEAGGAGMKYSFPFTDPFADGPTIQTANTVQSTLGMVTEAQQTGLRAPVLLMGYYNTLLSHGEEQLPNDCRATGVNGLIVIDLPPHKAVKFRNLFADSFVYIVSRMGVTGATGTLNADLPQLLKRTKQYNGNVPIAVGFGVSTRDHFLSVASIADGVVISSRIITTLTEAAPGDRSKPAEEYCAGVWGRRNFLQCRTTRGVGTNTPVHVNGTTYSKGSQSGLLDEQEAINSEGEDPKVFPAVFGEFGGSDSPELLMSCLSELEAGFEKLTNDPEPGHLHVVGRLTEQVGGATIWLKREDLNHTGSHKINNVLGKVLLARRLGKTEIITQTRAGMHGEATATVCARFNMKCTVLMGAEDIRRQALNGFTIKLLGAEAIPVEAGSKTLRDAVDESFRVVVAKVDTAYHILGSAIGPHPFPTIARTFQTVIGDQTKTQMLEQRNKPPDAVVACIGRASNHSGMFYPFINDPSVKLLGVEAGDDGLETKKHAATLIGGTKGHGQIQGTHSISAGLSYAGAGDKDVERVADELPRLGPEVGWELRF
;
A
#
# COMPACT_ATOMS: atom_id res chain seq x y z
N MET A 1 -16.68 -8.19 23.49
CA MET A 1 -15.45 -8.98 23.64
C MET A 1 -15.70 -10.35 24.31
N GLU A 2 -16.53 -10.47 25.35
CA GLU A 2 -16.88 -11.76 26.00
C GLU A 2 -17.26 -12.87 25.00
N GLY A 3 -18.12 -12.53 24.01
CA GLY A 3 -18.63 -13.50 23.03
C GLY A 3 -17.55 -14.19 22.20
N ILE A 4 -16.48 -13.50 21.83
CA ILE A 4 -15.39 -14.10 21.04
C ILE A 4 -14.66 -15.17 21.85
N LYS A 5 -14.25 -14.81 23.08
CA LYS A 5 -13.55 -15.74 23.99
C LYS A 5 -14.44 -16.94 24.31
N GLN A 6 -15.72 -16.70 24.58
CA GLN A 6 -16.71 -17.77 24.82
C GLN A 6 -16.84 -18.70 23.61
N THR A 7 -16.89 -18.19 22.38
CA THR A 7 -16.95 -19.05 21.19
C THR A 7 -15.74 -19.95 21.06
N PHE A 8 -14.52 -19.43 21.25
CA PHE A 8 -13.31 -20.26 21.24
C PHE A 8 -13.31 -21.30 22.38
N THR A 9 -13.71 -20.91 23.59
CA THR A 9 -13.82 -21.83 24.73
C THR A 9 -14.83 -22.95 24.47
N GLN A 10 -16.03 -22.63 24.01
CA GLN A 10 -17.07 -23.62 23.69
C GLN A 10 -16.67 -24.56 22.55
N CYS A 11 -15.94 -24.05 21.54
CA CYS A 11 -15.42 -24.88 20.47
C CYS A 11 -14.36 -25.84 21.02
N LYS A 12 -13.44 -25.34 21.85
CA LYS A 12 -12.41 -26.14 22.50
C LYS A 12 -12.98 -27.23 23.41
N GLU A 13 -13.96 -26.90 24.25
CA GLU A 13 -14.68 -27.86 25.11
C GLU A 13 -15.41 -28.93 24.29
N GLY A 14 -15.95 -28.55 23.13
CA GLY A 14 -16.57 -29.47 22.19
C GLY A 14 -15.60 -30.22 21.28
N ASN A 15 -14.29 -30.13 21.52
CA ASN A 15 -13.22 -30.70 20.70
C ASN A 15 -13.38 -30.41 19.19
N ARG A 16 -13.73 -29.16 18.87
CA ARG A 16 -13.99 -28.69 17.50
C ARG A 16 -13.27 -27.36 17.24
N PRO A 17 -12.82 -27.08 16.00
CA PRO A 17 -12.24 -25.80 15.65
C PRO A 17 -13.31 -24.70 15.65
N THR A 18 -12.94 -23.45 15.89
CA THR A 18 -13.84 -22.31 15.64
C THR A 18 -13.95 -22.05 14.13
N PHE A 19 -15.15 -22.14 13.56
CA PHE A 19 -15.38 -21.80 12.16
C PHE A 19 -15.73 -20.32 12.00
N VAL A 20 -14.87 -19.58 11.32
CA VAL A 20 -15.05 -18.16 11.05
C VAL A 20 -15.32 -17.95 9.56
N THR A 21 -16.41 -17.27 9.25
CA THR A 21 -16.74 -16.90 7.87
C THR A 21 -16.49 -15.43 7.63
N PHE A 22 -16.20 -15.11 6.38
CA PHE A 22 -15.98 -13.76 5.94
C PHE A 22 -16.90 -13.42 4.78
N VAL A 23 -17.65 -12.32 4.91
CA VAL A 23 -18.41 -11.71 3.81
C VAL A 23 -18.36 -10.20 3.97
N ARG A 24 -18.17 -9.50 2.85
CA ARG A 24 -18.17 -8.04 2.84
C ARG A 24 -19.57 -7.49 3.15
N ALA A 25 -19.65 -6.46 3.99
CA ALA A 25 -20.92 -5.77 4.26
C ALA A 25 -21.51 -5.22 2.95
N GLY A 26 -22.79 -5.53 2.72
CA GLY A 26 -23.53 -5.15 1.51
C GLY A 26 -23.05 -5.83 0.23
N PHE A 27 -22.36 -6.96 0.33
CA PHE A 27 -22.04 -7.81 -0.82
C PHE A 27 -22.94 -9.06 -0.85
N PRO A 28 -23.47 -9.46 -2.03
CA PRO A 28 -23.35 -8.74 -3.30
C PRO A 28 -24.22 -7.49 -3.41
N THR A 29 -25.25 -7.38 -2.57
CA THR A 29 -26.14 -6.23 -2.47
C THR A 29 -26.39 -5.91 -1.00
N VAL A 30 -26.85 -4.69 -0.70
CA VAL A 30 -27.14 -4.27 0.68
C VAL A 30 -28.37 -5.00 1.21
N GLU A 31 -29.35 -5.22 0.35
CA GLU A 31 -30.64 -5.83 0.66
C GLU A 31 -30.50 -7.31 1.07
N GLU A 32 -29.54 -8.03 0.51
CA GLU A 32 -29.34 -9.46 0.80
C GLU A 32 -28.31 -9.70 1.93
N ALA A 33 -27.61 -8.66 2.40
CA ALA A 33 -26.46 -8.81 3.30
C ALA A 33 -26.83 -9.41 4.66
N VAL A 34 -27.98 -9.02 5.21
CA VAL A 34 -28.48 -9.54 6.49
C VAL A 34 -28.86 -11.01 6.35
N ASP A 35 -29.62 -11.37 5.31
CA ASP A 35 -30.05 -12.75 5.06
C ASP A 35 -28.85 -13.67 4.80
N ILE A 36 -27.87 -13.22 4.01
CA ILE A 36 -26.62 -13.95 3.80
C ILE A 36 -25.91 -14.15 5.13
N THR A 37 -25.80 -13.09 5.94
CA THR A 37 -25.18 -13.17 7.25
C THR A 37 -25.86 -14.25 8.08
N LEU A 38 -27.19 -14.24 8.22
CA LEU A 38 -27.94 -15.25 8.97
C LEU A 38 -27.71 -16.68 8.42
N GLY A 39 -27.72 -16.84 7.10
CA GLY A 39 -27.45 -18.12 6.42
C GLY A 39 -26.08 -18.72 6.79
N LEU A 40 -25.04 -17.90 6.91
CA LEU A 40 -23.71 -18.36 7.33
C LEU A 40 -23.73 -18.93 8.77
N GLU A 41 -24.47 -18.32 9.71
CA GLU A 41 -24.60 -18.85 11.08
C GLU A 41 -25.43 -20.12 11.12
N ALA A 42 -26.52 -20.19 10.36
CA ALA A 42 -27.30 -21.41 10.19
C ALA A 42 -26.41 -22.56 9.66
N GLY A 43 -25.50 -22.24 8.74
CA GLY A 43 -24.48 -23.14 8.21
C GLY A 43 -23.40 -23.57 9.22
N GLY A 44 -23.37 -22.98 10.42
CA GLY A 44 -22.45 -23.34 11.51
C GLY A 44 -21.24 -22.42 11.67
N ALA A 45 -21.20 -21.28 10.97
CA ALA A 45 -20.20 -20.25 11.24
C ALA A 45 -20.38 -19.70 12.66
N GLY A 46 -19.38 -19.92 13.50
CA GLY A 46 -19.38 -19.46 14.90
C GLY A 46 -18.97 -18.00 15.05
N MET A 47 -18.35 -17.39 14.02
CA MET A 47 -17.92 -15.98 14.03
C MET A 47 -17.91 -15.41 12.60
N LYS A 48 -18.11 -14.09 12.46
CA LYS A 48 -18.25 -13.45 11.14
C LYS A 48 -17.41 -12.18 11.01
N TYR A 49 -16.78 -11.99 9.86
CA TYR A 49 -16.11 -10.73 9.49
C TYR A 49 -16.96 -9.88 8.56
N SER A 50 -16.99 -8.57 8.78
CA SER A 50 -17.58 -7.57 7.88
C SER A 50 -16.63 -6.39 7.66
N PHE A 51 -16.55 -5.87 6.43
CA PHE A 51 -15.64 -4.79 6.02
C PHE A 51 -16.37 -3.44 5.84
N PRO A 52 -15.87 -2.35 6.45
CA PRO A 52 -15.94 -1.01 5.91
C PRO A 52 -14.64 -0.66 5.14
N PHE A 53 -14.73 0.10 4.05
CA PHE A 53 -13.63 0.26 3.09
C PHE A 53 -13.24 1.71 2.78
N THR A 54 -11.93 1.98 2.59
CA THR A 54 -11.42 3.15 1.83
C THR A 54 -10.17 2.94 0.95
N ASP A 55 -9.30 1.92 1.09
CA ASP A 55 -8.24 1.63 0.06
C ASP A 55 -7.53 0.28 0.29
N PRO A 56 -7.35 -0.64 -0.71
CA PRO A 56 -6.67 -1.91 -0.46
C PRO A 56 -5.57 -2.19 -1.49
N PHE A 57 -4.32 -2.14 -1.08
CA PHE A 57 -3.21 -2.66 -1.88
C PHE A 57 -3.31 -4.17 -2.15
N ALA A 58 -4.20 -4.92 -1.46
CA ALA A 58 -4.32 -6.38 -1.57
C ALA A 58 -5.64 -6.90 -2.17
N ASP A 59 -6.72 -6.11 -2.14
CA ASP A 59 -8.06 -6.60 -2.47
C ASP A 59 -8.46 -6.35 -3.95
N GLY A 60 -9.32 -7.21 -4.51
CA GLY A 60 -9.78 -7.10 -5.90
C GLY A 60 -10.76 -5.94 -6.12
N PRO A 61 -11.05 -5.56 -7.39
CA PRO A 61 -11.89 -4.39 -7.72
C PRO A 61 -13.32 -4.47 -7.15
N THR A 62 -13.87 -5.67 -6.97
CA THR A 62 -15.17 -5.90 -6.31
C THR A 62 -15.15 -5.53 -4.83
N ILE A 63 -13.98 -5.61 -4.18
CA ILE A 63 -13.72 -5.20 -2.78
C ILE A 63 -13.33 -3.71 -2.71
N GLN A 64 -13.13 -3.02 -3.83
CA GLN A 64 -12.79 -1.59 -3.83
C GLN A 64 -14.04 -0.66 -3.84
N THR A 65 -15.24 -1.19 -4.09
CA THR A 65 -16.42 -0.36 -4.38
C THR A 65 -17.52 -0.27 -3.31
N ALA A 66 -17.36 -0.82 -2.10
CA ALA A 66 -18.48 -0.95 -1.16
C ALA A 66 -18.26 -0.30 0.22
N ASN A 67 -19.30 0.42 0.63
CA ASN A 67 -19.82 0.72 1.98
C ASN A 67 -18.89 1.38 3.02
N THR A 68 -19.48 2.36 3.72
CA THR A 68 -18.86 3.12 4.82
C THR A 68 -18.95 2.36 6.15
N VAL A 69 -18.18 2.78 7.16
CA VAL A 69 -18.30 2.30 8.55
C VAL A 69 -19.74 2.37 9.03
N GLN A 70 -20.38 3.51 8.86
CA GLN A 70 -21.74 3.73 9.36
C GLN A 70 -22.77 2.78 8.72
N SER A 71 -22.71 2.59 7.40
CA SER A 71 -23.57 1.63 6.72
C SER A 71 -23.34 0.18 7.18
N THR A 72 -22.08 -0.17 7.47
CA THR A 72 -21.70 -1.49 7.98
C THR A 72 -22.25 -1.72 9.38
N LEU A 73 -22.12 -0.74 10.29
CA LEU A 73 -22.67 -0.82 11.65
C LEU A 73 -24.20 -0.93 11.65
N GLY A 74 -24.88 -0.26 10.72
CA GLY A 74 -26.32 -0.40 10.49
C GLY A 74 -26.73 -1.82 10.14
N MET A 75 -26.05 -2.45 9.17
CA MET A 75 -26.31 -3.84 8.78
C MET A 75 -26.05 -4.83 9.92
N VAL A 76 -25.03 -4.60 10.76
CA VAL A 76 -24.78 -5.47 11.93
C VAL A 76 -25.92 -5.36 12.93
N THR A 77 -26.40 -4.14 13.19
CA THR A 77 -27.53 -3.88 14.09
C THR A 77 -28.79 -4.59 13.59
N GLU A 78 -29.09 -4.45 12.30
CA GLU A 78 -30.23 -5.12 11.66
C GLU A 78 -30.12 -6.64 11.76
N ALA A 79 -28.95 -7.22 11.46
CA ALA A 79 -28.76 -8.66 11.56
C ALA A 79 -28.98 -9.17 12.99
N GLN A 80 -28.53 -8.44 14.02
CA GLN A 80 -28.77 -8.80 15.41
C GLN A 80 -30.24 -8.74 15.80
N GLN A 81 -30.97 -7.73 15.33
CA GLN A 81 -32.41 -7.61 15.55
C GLN A 81 -33.19 -8.76 14.88
N THR A 82 -32.72 -9.20 13.70
CA THR A 82 -33.33 -10.30 12.94
C THR A 82 -32.94 -11.69 13.47
N GLY A 83 -31.99 -11.77 14.42
CA GLY A 83 -31.73 -13.00 15.18
C GLY A 83 -30.30 -13.50 15.16
N LEU A 84 -29.36 -12.75 14.59
CA LEU A 84 -27.93 -13.08 14.61
C LEU A 84 -27.42 -13.22 16.06
N ARG A 85 -26.81 -14.35 16.40
CA ARG A 85 -26.22 -14.60 17.72
C ARG A 85 -24.70 -14.76 17.69
N ALA A 86 -24.15 -15.19 16.56
CA ALA A 86 -22.73 -15.37 16.34
C ALA A 86 -21.99 -14.03 16.52
N PRO A 87 -20.84 -14.01 17.22
CA PRO A 87 -20.03 -12.81 17.32
C PRO A 87 -19.61 -12.24 15.97
N VAL A 88 -19.72 -10.93 15.82
CA VAL A 88 -19.32 -10.16 14.65
C VAL A 88 -18.00 -9.44 14.91
N LEU A 89 -17.09 -9.55 13.96
CA LEU A 89 -15.83 -8.86 13.90
C LEU A 89 -15.88 -7.90 12.70
N LEU A 90 -15.43 -6.66 12.86
CA LEU A 90 -15.14 -5.83 11.70
C LEU A 90 -13.68 -5.99 11.31
N MET A 91 -13.42 -6.27 10.05
CA MET A 91 -12.07 -6.29 9.49
C MET A 91 -11.94 -5.08 8.58
N GLY A 92 -10.89 -4.26 8.75
CA GLY A 92 -10.74 -3.03 7.98
C GLY A 92 -9.32 -2.46 8.04
N TYR A 93 -9.13 -1.37 7.32
CA TYR A 93 -7.88 -0.63 7.28
C TYR A 93 -7.92 0.54 8.29
N TYR A 94 -6.76 0.93 8.81
CA TYR A 94 -6.61 1.92 9.87
C TYR A 94 -7.11 3.30 9.42
N ASN A 95 -6.91 3.64 8.15
CA ASN A 95 -7.44 4.86 7.55
C ASN A 95 -8.97 4.97 7.70
N THR A 96 -9.72 3.88 7.55
CA THR A 96 -11.17 3.83 7.69
C THR A 96 -11.57 4.12 9.14
N LEU A 97 -10.80 3.63 10.11
CA LEU A 97 -11.01 3.87 11.54
C LEU A 97 -10.71 5.34 11.89
N LEU A 98 -9.61 5.88 11.37
CA LEU A 98 -9.22 7.28 11.52
C LEU A 98 -10.30 8.22 10.98
N SER A 99 -10.84 7.91 9.78
CA SER A 99 -11.88 8.73 9.15
C SER A 99 -13.19 8.78 9.94
N HIS A 100 -13.51 7.71 10.70
CA HIS A 100 -14.68 7.64 11.57
C HIS A 100 -14.43 8.24 12.96
N GLY A 101 -13.16 8.32 13.37
CA GLY A 101 -12.71 8.79 14.69
C GLY A 101 -12.25 7.63 15.58
N GLU A 102 -10.97 7.66 15.97
CA GLU A 102 -10.33 6.58 16.75
C GLU A 102 -11.02 6.29 18.09
N GLU A 103 -11.52 7.32 18.76
CA GLU A 103 -12.19 7.21 20.07
C GLU A 103 -13.68 6.87 19.94
N GLN A 104 -14.32 7.31 18.87
CA GLN A 104 -15.76 7.16 18.66
C GLN A 104 -16.10 5.76 18.16
N LEU A 105 -15.30 5.22 17.24
CA LEU A 105 -15.52 3.91 16.66
C LEU A 105 -15.67 2.77 17.70
N PRO A 106 -14.82 2.63 18.75
CA PRO A 106 -15.02 1.62 19.77
C PRO A 106 -16.41 1.70 20.43
N ASN A 107 -16.92 2.91 20.67
CA ASN A 107 -18.22 3.12 21.29
C ASN A 107 -19.36 2.74 20.35
N ASP A 108 -19.26 3.14 19.08
CA ASP A 108 -20.26 2.81 18.07
C ASP A 108 -20.29 1.30 17.76
N CYS A 109 -19.12 0.65 17.72
CA CYS A 109 -19.01 -0.80 17.61
C CYS A 109 -19.70 -1.52 18.79
N ARG A 110 -19.49 -1.05 20.02
CA ARG A 110 -20.17 -1.62 21.20
C ARG A 110 -21.68 -1.41 21.14
N ALA A 111 -22.13 -0.22 20.74
CA ALA A 111 -23.55 0.11 20.66
C ALA A 111 -24.31 -0.71 19.60
N THR A 112 -23.62 -1.10 18.53
CA THR A 112 -24.18 -1.88 17.41
C THR A 112 -23.89 -3.38 17.51
N GLY A 113 -23.30 -3.81 18.63
CA GLY A 113 -23.07 -5.21 18.95
C GLY A 113 -21.92 -5.87 18.19
N VAL A 114 -21.02 -5.10 17.58
CA VAL A 114 -19.73 -5.59 17.08
C VAL A 114 -18.88 -6.05 18.27
N ASN A 115 -18.31 -7.25 18.16
CA ASN A 115 -17.60 -7.89 19.27
C ASN A 115 -16.09 -7.68 19.25
N GLY A 116 -15.51 -7.32 18.11
CA GLY A 116 -14.08 -7.04 17.95
C GLY A 116 -13.72 -6.45 16.58
N LEU A 117 -12.47 -6.01 16.45
CA LEU A 117 -11.90 -5.42 15.24
C LEU A 117 -10.66 -6.18 14.80
N ILE A 118 -10.44 -6.31 13.49
CA ILE A 118 -9.18 -6.69 12.87
C ILE A 118 -8.73 -5.50 12.03
N VAL A 119 -7.57 -4.94 12.36
CA VAL A 119 -6.93 -3.85 11.61
C VAL A 119 -5.68 -4.39 10.94
N ILE A 120 -5.63 -4.36 9.61
CA ILE A 120 -4.63 -5.12 8.83
C ILE A 120 -3.35 -4.34 8.47
N ASP A 121 -3.37 -3.03 8.61
CA ASP A 121 -2.33 -2.08 8.23
C ASP A 121 -1.96 -1.14 9.39
N LEU A 122 -2.30 -1.52 10.63
CA LEU A 122 -2.02 -0.69 11.81
C LEU A 122 -0.51 -0.66 12.09
N PRO A 123 0.18 0.48 11.91
CA PRO A 123 1.62 0.53 12.10
C PRO A 123 2.00 0.22 13.56
N PRO A 124 3.14 -0.45 13.83
CA PRO A 124 3.53 -0.83 15.19
C PRO A 124 3.52 0.32 16.22
N HIS A 125 3.95 1.52 15.80
CA HIS A 125 3.97 2.70 16.65
C HIS A 125 2.56 3.25 16.98
N LYS A 126 1.57 3.03 16.10
CA LYS A 126 0.14 3.35 16.37
C LYS A 126 -0.55 2.24 17.15
N ALA A 127 -0.09 1.00 17.00
CA ALA A 127 -0.67 -0.17 17.63
C ALA A 127 -0.66 -0.09 19.16
N VAL A 128 0.34 0.53 19.78
CA VAL A 128 0.40 0.67 21.25
C VAL A 128 -0.75 1.52 21.80
N LYS A 129 -0.97 2.72 21.23
CA LYS A 129 -2.11 3.59 21.60
C LYS A 129 -3.43 2.90 21.31
N PHE A 130 -3.54 2.24 20.16
CA PHE A 130 -4.77 1.60 19.71
C PHE A 130 -5.14 0.35 20.55
N ARG A 131 -4.15 -0.46 20.95
CA ARG A 131 -4.36 -1.62 21.84
C ARG A 131 -4.88 -1.20 23.22
N ASN A 132 -4.49 -0.03 23.73
CA ASN A 132 -5.03 0.48 24.99
C ASN A 132 -6.53 0.83 24.91
N LEU A 133 -7.08 1.04 23.70
CA LEU A 133 -8.51 1.31 23.48
C LEU A 133 -9.35 0.02 23.34
N PHE A 134 -8.72 -1.13 23.07
CA PHE A 134 -9.39 -2.41 22.78
C PHE A 134 -8.70 -3.60 23.46
N ALA A 135 -9.42 -4.36 24.31
CA ALA A 135 -8.83 -5.50 25.00
C ALA A 135 -8.60 -6.73 24.08
N ASP A 136 -7.46 -7.40 24.24
CA ASP A 136 -7.00 -8.52 23.42
C ASP A 136 -7.96 -9.76 23.48
N SER A 137 -8.20 -10.41 22.33
CA SER A 137 -9.15 -11.55 22.19
C SER A 137 -8.60 -12.80 21.48
N PHE A 138 -8.15 -12.71 20.23
CA PHE A 138 -7.51 -13.80 19.48
C PHE A 138 -6.53 -13.26 18.42
N VAL A 139 -5.62 -14.10 17.90
CA VAL A 139 -4.72 -13.72 16.79
C VAL A 139 -5.16 -14.37 15.49
N TYR A 140 -5.31 -13.54 14.45
CA TYR A 140 -5.61 -13.99 13.08
C TYR A 140 -4.31 -14.07 12.28
N ILE A 141 -4.01 -15.25 11.71
CA ILE A 141 -2.82 -15.48 10.87
C ILE A 141 -3.25 -15.73 9.43
N VAL A 142 -2.67 -14.96 8.52
CA VAL A 142 -2.74 -15.22 7.07
C VAL A 142 -1.61 -16.18 6.71
N SER A 143 -1.96 -17.40 6.28
CA SER A 143 -0.98 -18.49 6.11
C SER A 143 -0.04 -18.36 4.90
N ARG A 144 -0.25 -17.37 4.02
CA ARG A 144 0.54 -17.14 2.80
C ARG A 144 0.63 -15.64 2.45
N MET A 145 1.74 -15.26 1.83
CA MET A 145 1.90 -13.98 1.12
C MET A 145 1.20 -14.09 -0.25
N GLY A 146 0.12 -13.34 -0.50
CA GLY A 146 -0.58 -13.33 -1.80
C GLY A 146 -2.02 -12.80 -1.76
N VAL A 147 -2.64 -12.57 -2.93
CA VAL A 147 -4.05 -12.16 -3.06
C VAL A 147 -5.00 -13.32 -2.75
N THR A 148 -6.16 -13.02 -2.16
CA THR A 148 -7.15 -14.03 -1.75
C THR A 148 -7.67 -14.84 -2.96
N GLY A 149 -7.20 -16.09 -3.10
CA GLY A 149 -7.59 -16.99 -4.18
C GLY A 149 -7.44 -18.47 -3.78
N ALA A 150 -8.35 -19.32 -4.25
CA ALA A 150 -8.33 -20.75 -3.97
C ALA A 150 -7.27 -21.47 -4.83
N THR A 151 -6.00 -21.39 -4.43
CA THR A 151 -4.98 -22.31 -4.96
C THR A 151 -4.89 -23.50 -3.99
N GLY A 152 -5.11 -24.71 -4.50
CA GLY A 152 -5.41 -25.92 -3.72
C GLY A 152 -4.25 -26.52 -2.90
N THR A 153 -3.29 -25.73 -2.41
CA THR A 153 -2.20 -26.19 -1.55
C THR A 153 -2.05 -25.29 -0.32
N LEU A 154 -1.81 -25.87 0.86
CA LEU A 154 -1.48 -25.13 2.08
C LEU A 154 0.01 -24.73 2.09
N ASN A 155 0.39 -23.71 2.87
CA ASN A 155 1.80 -23.36 3.06
C ASN A 155 2.51 -24.44 3.90
N ALA A 156 3.65 -24.95 3.41
CA ALA A 156 4.44 -25.97 4.11
C ALA A 156 5.03 -25.45 5.44
N ASP A 157 5.28 -24.14 5.56
CA ASP A 157 5.90 -23.52 6.74
C ASP A 157 4.89 -23.11 7.82
N LEU A 158 3.59 -23.27 7.55
CA LEU A 158 2.52 -22.86 8.46
C LEU A 158 2.66 -23.44 9.89
N PRO A 159 3.03 -24.72 10.10
CA PRO A 159 3.22 -25.26 11.44
C PRO A 159 4.34 -24.54 12.23
N GLN A 160 5.42 -24.16 11.55
CA GLN A 160 6.53 -23.45 12.18
C GLN A 160 6.15 -22.01 12.53
N LEU A 161 5.39 -21.33 11.65
CA LEU A 161 4.83 -20.01 11.93
C LEU A 161 3.90 -20.05 13.15
N LEU A 162 2.96 -21.00 13.19
CA LEU A 162 2.03 -21.17 14.31
C LEU A 162 2.77 -21.43 15.63
N LYS A 163 3.80 -22.29 15.62
CA LYS A 163 4.62 -22.56 16.80
C LYS A 163 5.32 -21.29 17.30
N ARG A 164 5.89 -20.48 16.40
CA ARG A 164 6.51 -19.19 16.74
C ARG A 164 5.46 -18.24 17.34
N THR A 165 4.30 -18.08 16.71
CA THR A 165 3.25 -17.18 17.22
C THR A 165 2.77 -17.60 18.61
N LYS A 166 2.55 -18.90 18.85
CA LYS A 166 2.15 -19.40 20.19
C LYS A 166 3.19 -19.12 21.27
N GLN A 167 4.49 -19.15 20.93
CA GLN A 167 5.58 -18.87 21.86
C GLN A 167 5.55 -17.42 22.38
N TYR A 168 5.18 -16.45 21.54
CA TYR A 168 5.22 -15.03 21.89
C TYR A 168 3.86 -14.45 22.33
N ASN A 169 2.75 -15.15 22.10
CA ASN A 169 1.41 -14.60 22.24
C ASN A 169 0.62 -15.07 23.48
N GLY A 170 1.32 -15.52 24.54
CA GLY A 170 0.67 -15.83 25.82
C GLY A 170 -0.47 -16.87 25.75
N ASN A 171 -0.43 -17.78 24.77
CA ASN A 171 -1.42 -18.86 24.56
C ASN A 171 -2.84 -18.40 24.15
N VAL A 172 -2.97 -17.20 23.59
CA VAL A 172 -4.22 -16.69 22.99
C VAL A 172 -4.61 -17.53 21.75
N PRO A 173 -5.90 -17.84 21.51
CA PRO A 173 -6.33 -18.67 20.38
C PRO A 173 -5.89 -18.13 19.02
N ILE A 174 -5.56 -19.03 18.09
CA ILE A 174 -5.13 -18.69 16.74
C ILE A 174 -6.14 -19.17 15.70
N ALA A 175 -6.65 -18.24 14.89
CA ALA A 175 -7.44 -18.55 13.71
C ALA A 175 -6.59 -18.40 12.44
N VAL A 176 -6.67 -19.37 11.53
CA VAL A 176 -5.90 -19.38 10.29
C VAL A 176 -6.82 -19.21 9.09
N GLY A 177 -6.49 -18.26 8.22
CA GLY A 177 -7.12 -18.05 6.92
C GLY A 177 -6.17 -18.24 5.76
N PHE A 178 -6.75 -18.32 4.55
CA PHE A 178 -6.13 -18.39 3.21
C PHE A 178 -6.10 -19.79 2.57
N GLY A 179 -6.66 -19.92 1.35
CA GLY A 179 -6.67 -21.16 0.57
C GLY A 179 -7.67 -22.25 1.00
N VAL A 180 -8.49 -22.02 2.03
CA VAL A 180 -9.49 -22.99 2.51
C VAL A 180 -10.78 -22.87 1.70
N SER A 181 -11.13 -23.91 0.94
CA SER A 181 -12.31 -23.95 0.06
C SER A 181 -13.07 -25.27 0.10
N THR A 182 -12.50 -26.30 0.72
CA THR A 182 -13.06 -27.65 0.82
C THR A 182 -13.05 -28.12 2.27
N ARG A 183 -13.81 -29.19 2.56
CA ARG A 183 -13.79 -29.84 3.87
C ARG A 183 -12.41 -30.39 4.23
N ASP A 184 -11.68 -30.96 3.29
CA ASP A 184 -10.35 -31.51 3.55
C ASP A 184 -9.35 -30.41 3.91
N HIS A 185 -9.42 -29.25 3.24
CA HIS A 185 -8.62 -28.08 3.63
C HIS A 185 -9.00 -27.64 5.05
N PHE A 186 -10.30 -27.57 5.36
CA PHE A 186 -10.79 -27.15 6.66
C PHE A 186 -10.28 -28.08 7.78
N LEU A 187 -10.38 -29.41 7.60
CA LEU A 187 -9.89 -30.39 8.57
C LEU A 187 -8.37 -30.35 8.73
N SER A 188 -7.64 -30.13 7.63
CA SER A 188 -6.18 -30.00 7.66
C SER A 188 -5.75 -28.79 8.51
N VAL A 189 -6.38 -27.63 8.31
CA VAL A 189 -6.09 -26.43 9.12
C VAL A 189 -6.57 -26.59 10.56
N ALA A 190 -7.75 -27.19 10.78
CA ALA A 190 -8.29 -27.47 12.11
C ALA A 190 -7.39 -28.38 12.96
N SER A 191 -6.55 -29.21 12.34
CA SER A 191 -5.60 -30.07 13.06
C SER A 191 -4.44 -29.30 13.71
N ILE A 192 -4.18 -28.07 13.26
CA ILE A 192 -3.03 -27.25 13.70
C ILE A 192 -3.41 -25.87 14.25
N ALA A 193 -4.67 -25.44 14.13
CA ALA A 193 -5.16 -24.12 14.55
C ALA A 193 -6.43 -24.22 15.41
N ASP A 194 -6.67 -23.23 16.26
CA ASP A 194 -7.85 -23.16 17.13
C ASP A 194 -9.11 -22.72 16.36
N GLY A 195 -8.91 -22.02 15.23
CA GLY A 195 -9.99 -21.63 14.32
C GLY A 195 -9.57 -21.67 12.85
N VAL A 196 -10.57 -21.80 11.97
CA VAL A 196 -10.41 -21.84 10.51
C VAL A 196 -11.26 -20.76 9.88
N VAL A 197 -10.63 -19.92 9.04
CA VAL A 197 -11.28 -18.81 8.35
C VAL A 197 -11.50 -19.13 6.88
N ILE A 198 -12.74 -18.98 6.40
CA ILE A 198 -13.11 -19.12 4.98
C ILE A 198 -13.72 -17.82 4.47
N SER A 199 -13.22 -17.34 3.33
CA SER A 199 -13.61 -16.08 2.70
C SER A 199 -13.92 -16.26 1.21
N SER A 200 -12.87 -16.41 0.39
CA SER A 200 -12.97 -16.37 -1.07
C SER A 200 -13.99 -17.34 -1.66
N ARG A 201 -14.07 -18.57 -1.12
CA ARG A 201 -15.05 -19.55 -1.61
C ARG A 201 -16.49 -19.16 -1.31
N ILE A 202 -16.77 -18.49 -0.19
CA ILE A 202 -18.11 -17.97 0.12
C ILE A 202 -18.47 -16.87 -0.87
N ILE A 203 -17.54 -15.96 -1.16
CA ILE A 203 -17.73 -14.91 -2.19
C ILE A 203 -18.04 -15.54 -3.55
N THR A 204 -17.32 -16.58 -3.95
CA THR A 204 -17.61 -17.33 -5.19
C THR A 204 -19.01 -17.94 -5.15
N THR A 205 -19.39 -18.61 -4.05
CA THR A 205 -20.73 -19.19 -3.89
C THR A 205 -21.84 -18.14 -4.00
N LEU A 206 -21.66 -16.96 -3.40
CA LEU A 206 -22.63 -15.86 -3.49
C LEU A 206 -22.72 -15.27 -4.90
N THR A 207 -21.60 -15.26 -5.63
CA THR A 207 -21.53 -14.74 -7.00
C THR A 207 -22.18 -15.70 -8.00
N GLU A 208 -22.02 -17.02 -7.79
CA GLU A 208 -22.63 -18.06 -8.62
C GLU A 208 -24.13 -18.25 -8.36
N ALA A 209 -24.62 -17.86 -7.18
CA ALA A 209 -26.02 -17.98 -6.78
C ALA A 209 -26.93 -16.91 -7.42
N ALA A 210 -28.18 -17.29 -7.68
CA ALA A 210 -29.19 -16.40 -8.24
C ALA A 210 -29.52 -15.24 -7.27
N PRO A 211 -29.73 -14.00 -7.76
CA PRO A 211 -30.18 -12.89 -6.91
C PRO A 211 -31.45 -13.23 -6.15
N GLY A 212 -31.51 -12.91 -4.85
CA GLY A 212 -32.63 -13.19 -3.97
C GLY A 212 -32.63 -14.57 -3.31
N ASP A 213 -31.75 -15.49 -3.72
CA ASP A 213 -31.63 -16.84 -3.13
C ASP A 213 -30.18 -17.16 -2.75
N ARG A 214 -29.40 -16.14 -2.36
CA ARG A 214 -27.95 -16.29 -2.08
C ARG A 214 -27.63 -16.82 -0.68
N SER A 215 -28.53 -16.59 0.29
CA SER A 215 -28.35 -17.03 1.67
C SER A 215 -28.28 -18.55 1.79
N LYS A 216 -29.15 -19.27 1.07
CA LYS A 216 -29.28 -20.73 1.17
C LYS A 216 -28.07 -21.49 0.60
N PRO A 217 -27.51 -21.17 -0.58
CA PRO A 217 -26.25 -21.74 -1.05
C PRO A 217 -25.07 -21.48 -0.09
N ALA A 218 -25.03 -20.30 0.53
CA ALA A 218 -24.00 -19.97 1.52
C ALA A 218 -24.15 -20.80 2.81
N GLU A 219 -25.39 -21.00 3.30
CA GLU A 219 -25.71 -21.92 4.40
C GLU A 219 -25.25 -23.35 4.06
N GLU A 220 -25.64 -23.87 2.90
CA GLU A 220 -25.35 -25.24 2.48
C GLU A 220 -23.85 -25.50 2.35
N TYR A 221 -23.11 -24.55 1.75
CA TYR A 221 -21.65 -24.62 1.68
C TYR A 221 -21.03 -24.68 3.07
N CYS A 222 -21.42 -23.76 3.97
CA CYS A 222 -20.90 -23.70 5.33
C CYS A 222 -21.23 -24.98 6.12
N ALA A 223 -22.49 -25.45 6.06
CA ALA A 223 -22.94 -26.68 6.72
C ALA A 223 -22.16 -27.90 6.25
N GLY A 224 -21.83 -27.93 4.95
CA GLY A 224 -21.05 -28.98 4.33
C GLY A 224 -19.59 -29.02 4.76
N VAL A 225 -18.90 -27.88 4.71
CA VAL A 225 -17.51 -27.78 5.15
C VAL A 225 -17.41 -28.07 6.66
N TRP A 226 -18.35 -27.56 7.45
CA TRP A 226 -18.42 -27.78 8.88
C TRP A 226 -18.79 -29.24 9.24
N GLY A 227 -19.59 -29.92 8.41
CA GLY A 227 -19.98 -31.32 8.59
C GLY A 227 -21.28 -31.52 9.36
N ARG A 228 -22.20 -30.54 9.30
CA ARG A 228 -23.55 -30.62 9.87
C ARG A 228 -24.57 -31.34 8.97
N ARG A 229 -24.25 -31.58 7.69
CA ARG A 229 -25.05 -32.37 6.73
C ARG A 229 -24.14 -33.29 5.91
N ASN A 230 -24.65 -34.44 5.47
CA ASN A 230 -23.95 -35.35 4.55
C ASN A 230 -23.70 -34.62 3.22
N PHE A 231 -22.44 -34.25 2.95
CA PHE A 231 -22.05 -33.48 1.78
C PHE A 231 -22.07 -34.37 0.52
N LEU A 232 -23.01 -34.15 -0.39
CA LEU A 232 -22.90 -34.64 -1.76
C LEU A 232 -21.87 -33.76 -2.49
N GLN A 233 -20.87 -34.40 -3.11
CA GLN A 233 -19.79 -33.76 -3.88
C GLN A 233 -20.33 -32.63 -4.78
N CYS A 234 -20.03 -31.38 -4.43
CA CYS A 234 -20.28 -30.25 -5.31
C CYS A 234 -19.31 -30.36 -6.51
N ARG A 235 -19.87 -30.33 -7.74
CA ARG A 235 -19.13 -30.45 -8.99
C ARG A 235 -17.95 -29.47 -9.02
N THR A 236 -16.75 -30.03 -9.12
CA THR A 236 -15.51 -29.31 -9.40
C THR A 236 -15.67 -28.46 -10.66
N THR A 237 -15.56 -27.14 -10.53
CA THR A 237 -15.19 -26.29 -11.66
C THR A 237 -13.78 -26.67 -12.10
N ARG A 238 -13.60 -26.90 -13.41
CA ARG A 238 -12.33 -27.36 -13.99
C ARG A 238 -11.19 -26.39 -13.67
N GLY A 239 -10.33 -26.78 -12.74
CA GLY A 239 -8.98 -26.28 -12.51
C GLY A 239 -8.08 -27.48 -12.21
N VAL A 240 -7.01 -27.62 -12.98
CA VAL A 240 -6.14 -28.80 -13.13
C VAL A 240 -5.51 -29.30 -11.81
N GLY A 241 -5.53 -30.62 -11.57
CA GLY A 241 -4.65 -31.30 -10.61
C GLY A 241 -5.31 -32.44 -9.83
N THR A 242 -4.82 -33.67 -10.02
CA THR A 242 -5.36 -34.97 -9.57
C THR A 242 -5.30 -35.25 -8.06
N ASN A 243 -6.28 -36.03 -7.58
CA ASN A 243 -6.32 -36.71 -6.27
C ASN A 243 -4.95 -37.27 -5.86
N THR A 244 -4.26 -36.59 -4.95
CA THR A 244 -3.05 -37.12 -4.31
C THR A 244 -3.09 -36.71 -2.83
N PRO A 245 -2.86 -37.62 -1.87
CA PRO A 245 -2.71 -37.26 -0.47
C PRO A 245 -1.55 -36.27 -0.31
N VAL A 246 -1.80 -35.15 0.37
CA VAL A 246 -0.79 -34.11 0.57
C VAL A 246 0.22 -34.60 1.60
N HIS A 247 1.44 -34.92 1.15
CA HIS A 247 2.57 -35.24 2.02
C HIS A 247 3.36 -33.98 2.40
N VAL A 248 3.62 -33.80 3.69
CA VAL A 248 4.57 -32.82 4.21
C VAL A 248 5.96 -33.46 4.16
N ASN A 249 6.73 -33.21 3.10
CA ASN A 249 8.13 -33.63 3.04
C ASN A 249 9.04 -32.50 3.51
N GLY A 250 9.78 -32.76 4.59
CA GLY A 250 10.76 -31.83 5.15
C GLY A 250 11.94 -31.65 4.21
N THR A 251 12.27 -30.39 3.91
CA THR A 251 13.51 -30.03 3.22
C THR A 251 14.37 -29.22 4.17
N THR A 252 15.61 -29.65 4.36
CA THR A 252 16.63 -29.03 5.21
C THR A 252 17.21 -27.80 4.52
N TYR A 253 17.12 -26.63 5.17
CA TYR A 253 17.88 -25.43 4.79
C TYR A 253 19.00 -25.14 5.79
N SER A 254 20.15 -24.74 5.24
CA SER A 254 21.40 -24.40 5.92
C SER A 254 21.26 -23.15 6.79
N LYS A 255 21.85 -23.20 7.98
CA LYS A 255 21.98 -22.10 8.94
C LYS A 255 22.66 -20.86 8.29
N GLY A 256 21.87 -19.90 7.83
CA GLY A 256 22.28 -18.52 7.59
C GLY A 256 21.94 -17.65 8.81
N SER A 257 22.79 -16.68 9.15
CA SER A 257 22.86 -15.95 10.41
C SER A 257 21.51 -15.41 10.93
N GLN A 258 21.18 -15.80 12.17
CA GLN A 258 20.11 -15.21 12.97
C GLN A 258 20.54 -13.82 13.47
N SER A 259 19.93 -12.75 12.96
CA SER A 259 19.70 -11.53 13.73
C SER A 259 18.18 -11.40 13.87
N GLY A 260 17.69 -11.44 15.11
CA GLY A 260 16.27 -11.66 15.40
C GLY A 260 15.48 -10.37 15.49
N LEU A 261 14.18 -10.47 15.20
CA LEU A 261 13.11 -9.47 15.44
C LEU A 261 13.07 -8.86 16.86
N LEU A 262 13.86 -9.38 17.81
CA LEU A 262 14.00 -8.83 19.16
C LEU A 262 15.01 -7.68 19.21
N ASP A 263 16.05 -7.70 18.38
CA ASP A 263 17.02 -6.60 18.27
C ASP A 263 16.33 -5.34 17.69
N GLU A 264 15.31 -5.53 16.85
CA GLU A 264 14.47 -4.47 16.27
C GLU A 264 13.52 -3.83 17.29
N GLN A 265 13.05 -4.59 18.30
CA GLN A 265 12.16 -4.07 19.34
C GLN A 265 12.89 -3.23 20.40
N GLU A 266 14.18 -3.47 20.65
CA GLU A 266 14.99 -2.58 21.48
C GLU A 266 15.41 -1.30 20.73
N ALA A 267 15.68 -1.38 19.42
CA ALA A 267 16.00 -0.20 18.60
C ALA A 267 14.82 0.77 18.41
N ILE A 268 13.58 0.26 18.38
CA ILE A 268 12.36 1.09 18.25
C ILE A 268 11.99 1.76 19.59
N ASN A 269 12.45 1.24 20.73
CA ASN A 269 12.11 1.74 22.07
C ASN A 269 13.23 2.54 22.75
N SER A 270 14.38 2.75 22.11
CA SER A 270 15.42 3.63 22.66
C SER A 270 15.09 5.09 22.35
N GLU A 271 14.72 5.87 23.36
CA GLU A 271 14.70 7.34 23.32
C GLU A 271 16.13 7.93 23.29
N GLY A 272 16.97 7.43 22.39
CA GLY A 272 18.30 7.94 22.11
C GLY A 272 18.41 8.23 20.63
N GLU A 273 18.73 9.48 20.27
CA GLU A 273 19.12 9.84 18.91
C GLU A 273 20.37 9.04 18.51
N ASP A 274 20.20 7.89 17.87
CA ASP A 274 21.26 7.27 17.08
C ASP A 274 21.33 8.03 15.74
N PRO A 275 22.41 8.78 15.44
CA PRO A 275 22.51 9.61 14.25
C PRO A 275 22.51 8.85 12.91
N LYS A 276 22.34 7.52 12.93
CA LYS A 276 22.31 6.67 11.73
C LYS A 276 20.91 6.27 11.25
N VAL A 277 19.87 6.42 12.07
CA VAL A 277 18.50 6.03 11.68
C VAL A 277 17.79 7.21 11.00
N PHE A 278 17.30 7.02 9.78
CA PHE A 278 16.59 8.08 9.07
C PHE A 278 15.20 8.30 9.71
N PRO A 279 14.78 9.55 9.97
CA PRO A 279 13.47 9.80 10.53
C PRO A 279 12.37 9.36 9.56
N ALA A 280 11.47 8.51 10.05
CA ALA A 280 10.31 8.03 9.29
C ALA A 280 9.21 9.11 9.15
N VAL A 281 9.19 10.09 10.07
CA VAL A 281 8.20 11.18 10.13
C VAL A 281 8.92 12.52 10.04
N PHE A 282 8.35 13.46 9.27
CA PHE A 282 8.82 14.83 9.10
C PHE A 282 7.73 15.77 9.61
N GLY A 283 7.90 16.28 10.83
CA GLY A 283 6.86 17.05 11.50
C GLY A 283 5.61 16.20 11.75
N GLU A 284 4.51 16.54 11.07
CA GLU A 284 3.25 15.79 11.12
C GLU A 284 3.05 14.80 9.95
N PHE A 285 3.98 14.74 8.99
CA PHE A 285 3.82 14.00 7.73
C PHE A 285 4.77 12.81 7.60
N GLY A 286 4.38 11.80 6.82
CA GLY A 286 5.16 10.57 6.61
C GLY A 286 4.73 9.43 7.52
N GLY A 287 5.69 8.59 7.89
CA GLY A 287 5.46 7.32 8.56
C GLY A 287 5.60 6.12 7.61
N SER A 288 5.24 4.94 8.14
CA SER A 288 5.26 3.67 7.41
C SER A 288 3.86 3.07 7.36
N ASP A 289 2.90 3.86 6.88
CA ASP A 289 1.52 3.40 6.70
C ASP A 289 1.47 2.43 5.52
N SER A 290 1.70 1.16 5.82
CA SER A 290 1.75 0.08 4.82
C SER A 290 1.27 -1.23 5.42
N PRO A 291 0.71 -2.14 4.58
CA PRO A 291 0.38 -3.48 5.03
C PRO A 291 1.59 -4.18 5.64
N GLU A 292 1.37 -4.94 6.71
CA GLU A 292 2.40 -5.74 7.40
C GLU A 292 3.23 -6.60 6.42
N LEU A 293 2.59 -7.09 5.36
CA LEU A 293 3.21 -7.88 4.29
C LEU A 293 4.35 -7.15 3.56
N LEU A 294 4.41 -5.82 3.61
CA LEU A 294 5.47 -5.02 2.99
C LEU A 294 6.54 -4.57 3.98
N MET A 295 6.32 -4.69 5.30
CA MET A 295 7.23 -4.15 6.31
C MET A 295 8.62 -4.78 6.23
N SER A 296 8.71 -6.11 6.05
CA SER A 296 10.00 -6.79 5.88
C SER A 296 10.78 -6.28 4.65
N CYS A 297 10.08 -5.96 3.55
CA CYS A 297 10.69 -5.40 2.35
C CYS A 297 11.16 -3.96 2.58
N LEU A 298 10.41 -3.16 3.35
CA LEU A 298 10.76 -1.79 3.70
C LEU A 298 11.99 -1.74 4.63
N SER A 299 12.08 -2.65 5.60
CA SER A 299 13.24 -2.78 6.49
C SER A 299 14.49 -3.28 5.75
N GLU A 300 14.35 -4.28 4.87
CA GLU A 300 15.45 -4.75 4.01
C GLU A 300 16.01 -3.61 3.15
N LEU A 301 15.10 -2.75 2.66
CA LEU A 301 15.41 -1.59 1.87
C LEU A 301 16.18 -0.52 2.66
N GLU A 302 15.71 -0.17 3.85
CA GLU A 302 16.38 0.80 4.73
C GLU A 302 17.80 0.35 5.07
N ALA A 303 17.96 -0.88 5.55
CA ALA A 303 19.25 -1.45 5.91
C ALA A 303 20.21 -1.56 4.71
N GLY A 304 19.68 -1.78 3.50
CA GLY A 304 20.46 -1.76 2.27
C GLY A 304 20.91 -0.35 1.88
N PHE A 305 20.03 0.64 2.07
CA PHE A 305 20.28 2.04 1.75
C PHE A 305 21.35 2.67 2.66
N GLU A 306 21.32 2.36 3.96
CA GLU A 306 22.33 2.84 4.94
C GLU A 306 23.77 2.44 4.59
N LYS A 307 23.95 1.37 3.81
CA LYS A 307 25.26 0.82 3.42
C LYS A 307 25.78 1.41 2.11
N LEU A 308 25.09 2.38 1.52
CA LEU A 308 25.52 3.05 0.29
C LEU A 308 26.52 4.17 0.61
N THR A 309 27.55 4.26 -0.23
CA THR A 309 28.53 5.36 -0.23
C THR A 309 28.34 6.17 -1.51
N ASN A 310 28.35 7.51 -1.39
CA ASN A 310 28.08 8.41 -2.51
C ASN A 310 29.25 8.48 -3.50
N ASP A 311 28.94 8.39 -4.79
CA ASP A 311 29.82 8.85 -5.88
C ASP A 311 28.95 9.50 -6.97
N PRO A 312 28.84 10.83 -7.02
CA PRO A 312 27.96 11.51 -7.97
C PRO A 312 28.63 11.72 -9.35
N GLU A 313 27.89 11.44 -10.43
CA GLU A 313 28.29 11.86 -11.78
C GLU A 313 28.01 13.36 -12.02
N PRO A 314 28.68 14.04 -12.97
CA PRO A 314 28.49 15.47 -13.26
C PRO A 314 27.25 15.78 -14.11
N GLY A 315 26.62 16.95 -13.90
CA GLY A 315 25.48 17.46 -14.68
C GLY A 315 25.68 18.89 -15.17
N HIS A 316 24.71 19.50 -15.88
CA HIS A 316 24.89 20.81 -16.55
C HIS A 316 23.97 21.93 -16.03
N LEU A 317 24.50 23.15 -15.91
CA LEU A 317 23.76 24.38 -15.57
C LEU A 317 23.99 25.44 -16.65
N HIS A 318 22.91 26.06 -17.16
CA HIS A 318 22.96 26.93 -18.34
C HIS A 318 22.22 28.27 -18.13
N VAL A 319 22.86 29.39 -18.45
CA VAL A 319 22.21 30.73 -18.48
C VAL A 319 21.37 30.88 -19.73
N VAL A 320 20.12 31.34 -19.58
CA VAL A 320 19.22 31.57 -20.72
C VAL A 320 19.09 33.08 -20.99
N GLY A 321 19.97 33.60 -21.85
CA GLY A 321 20.05 35.04 -22.15
C GLY A 321 18.74 35.63 -22.68
N ARG A 322 18.09 34.98 -23.66
CA ARG A 322 16.85 35.49 -24.27
C ARG A 322 15.67 35.55 -23.28
N LEU A 323 15.55 34.54 -22.42
CA LEU A 323 14.49 34.51 -21.40
C LEU A 323 14.78 35.53 -20.30
N THR A 324 16.05 35.68 -19.92
CA THR A 324 16.51 36.73 -19.00
C THR A 324 16.14 38.12 -19.51
N GLU A 325 16.40 38.41 -20.79
CA GLU A 325 16.02 39.67 -21.44
C GLU A 325 14.50 39.88 -21.46
N GLN A 326 13.74 38.81 -21.75
CA GLN A 326 12.28 38.87 -21.81
C GLN A 326 11.64 39.14 -20.44
N VAL A 327 12.17 38.54 -19.37
CA VAL A 327 11.68 38.74 -17.99
C VAL A 327 12.12 40.10 -17.45
N GLY A 328 13.24 40.67 -17.94
CA GLY A 328 13.66 42.04 -17.69
C GLY A 328 14.14 42.36 -16.26
N GLY A 329 13.98 41.43 -15.31
CA GLY A 329 14.35 41.62 -13.91
C GLY A 329 15.28 40.57 -13.30
N ALA A 330 15.28 39.33 -13.80
CA ALA A 330 16.04 38.22 -13.21
C ALA A 330 16.90 37.51 -14.25
N THR A 331 18.13 37.12 -13.86
CA THR A 331 18.96 36.20 -14.66
C THR A 331 18.45 34.78 -14.48
N ILE A 332 17.99 34.18 -15.57
CA ILE A 332 17.38 32.84 -15.54
C ILE A 332 18.42 31.77 -15.87
N TRP A 333 18.50 30.78 -15.00
CA TRP A 333 19.37 29.62 -15.12
C TRP A 333 18.53 28.35 -15.20
N LEU A 334 18.86 27.47 -16.14
CA LEU A 334 18.23 26.15 -16.27
C LEU A 334 19.20 25.05 -15.84
N LYS A 335 18.78 24.28 -14.84
CA LYS A 335 19.41 23.01 -14.49
C LYS A 335 18.95 21.93 -15.48
N ARG A 336 19.86 21.45 -16.32
CA ARG A 336 19.53 20.72 -17.56
C ARG A 336 19.34 19.22 -17.36
N GLU A 337 18.42 18.83 -16.48
CA GLU A 337 18.04 17.42 -16.28
C GLU A 337 17.37 16.79 -17.52
N ASP A 338 16.95 17.62 -18.48
CA ASP A 338 16.45 17.18 -19.79
C ASP A 338 17.53 16.51 -20.66
N LEU A 339 18.82 16.76 -20.38
CA LEU A 339 19.95 16.16 -21.09
C LEU A 339 20.38 14.80 -20.52
N ASN A 340 19.76 14.37 -19.41
CA ASN A 340 20.02 13.06 -18.85
C ASN A 340 19.64 11.94 -19.84
N HIS A 341 20.26 10.75 -19.71
CA HIS A 341 20.19 9.67 -20.70
C HIS A 341 18.75 9.27 -21.14
N THR A 342 17.75 9.42 -20.28
CA THR A 342 16.34 9.12 -20.59
C THR A 342 15.44 10.37 -20.61
N GLY A 343 16.04 11.54 -20.86
CA GLY A 343 15.35 12.82 -21.04
C GLY A 343 14.76 13.45 -19.78
N SER A 344 15.07 12.95 -18.58
CA SER A 344 14.55 13.53 -17.33
C SER A 344 15.38 13.17 -16.09
N HIS A 345 15.07 13.84 -14.98
CA HIS A 345 15.62 13.56 -13.64
C HIS A 345 15.27 12.17 -13.10
N LYS A 346 14.32 11.43 -13.70
CA LYS A 346 13.88 10.13 -13.17
C LYS A 346 14.99 9.08 -13.17
N ILE A 347 15.97 9.20 -14.06
CA ILE A 347 17.09 8.26 -14.15
C ILE A 347 17.91 8.19 -12.85
N ASN A 348 18.08 9.31 -12.14
CA ASN A 348 18.86 9.39 -10.90
C ASN A 348 18.28 8.46 -9.83
N ASN A 349 16.97 8.58 -9.58
CA ASN A 349 16.25 7.75 -8.61
C ASN A 349 16.20 6.27 -9.03
N VAL A 350 16.00 6.00 -10.32
CA VAL A 350 15.95 4.62 -10.83
C VAL A 350 17.31 3.94 -10.69
N LEU A 351 18.40 4.59 -11.11
CA LEU A 351 19.74 4.03 -11.07
C LEU A 351 20.12 3.62 -9.64
N GLY A 352 19.94 4.52 -8.68
CA GLY A 352 20.20 4.24 -7.27
C GLY A 352 19.36 3.06 -6.75
N LYS A 353 18.06 3.02 -7.07
CA LYS A 353 17.15 1.95 -6.62
C LYS A 353 17.42 0.60 -7.27
N VAL A 354 17.81 0.56 -8.55
CA VAL A 354 18.19 -0.70 -9.21
C VAL A 354 19.51 -1.22 -8.65
N LEU A 355 20.51 -0.35 -8.44
CA LEU A 355 21.76 -0.74 -7.79
C LEU A 355 21.53 -1.31 -6.38
N LEU A 356 20.63 -0.68 -5.63
CA LEU A 356 20.20 -1.17 -4.32
C LEU A 356 19.52 -2.54 -4.41
N ALA A 357 18.57 -2.72 -5.32
CA ALA A 357 17.91 -4.00 -5.55
C ALA A 357 18.90 -5.12 -5.89
N ARG A 358 19.91 -4.83 -6.73
CA ARG A 358 20.98 -5.79 -7.05
C ARG A 358 21.82 -6.16 -5.83
N ARG A 359 22.12 -5.17 -4.97
CA ARG A 359 22.87 -5.41 -3.73
C ARG A 359 22.08 -6.28 -2.73
N LEU A 360 20.75 -6.18 -2.77
CA LEU A 360 19.83 -7.05 -2.03
C LEU A 360 19.62 -8.43 -2.70
N GLY A 361 20.33 -8.74 -3.80
CA GLY A 361 20.23 -10.02 -4.50
C GLY A 361 18.96 -10.22 -5.33
N LYS A 362 18.16 -9.17 -5.53
CA LYS A 362 16.94 -9.22 -6.33
C LYS A 362 17.29 -9.30 -7.82
N THR A 363 16.47 -10.01 -8.59
CA THR A 363 16.72 -10.29 -10.02
C THR A 363 15.66 -9.68 -10.95
N GLU A 364 14.51 -9.29 -10.39
CA GLU A 364 13.39 -8.67 -11.10
C GLU A 364 13.06 -7.31 -10.49
N ILE A 365 12.67 -6.35 -11.35
CA ILE A 365 12.14 -5.05 -10.96
C ILE A 365 10.68 -4.96 -11.41
N ILE A 366 9.83 -4.49 -10.51
CA ILE A 366 8.44 -4.16 -10.78
C ILE A 366 8.26 -2.65 -10.55
N THR A 367 7.57 -1.98 -11.45
CA THR A 367 7.27 -0.55 -11.32
C THR A 367 5.93 -0.23 -11.96
N GLN A 368 5.41 0.95 -11.66
CA GLN A 368 4.26 1.56 -12.33
C GLN A 368 4.69 2.80 -13.13
N THR A 369 3.90 3.23 -14.12
CA THR A 369 4.12 4.53 -14.78
C THR A 369 2.82 5.11 -15.33
N ARG A 370 2.82 6.42 -15.58
CA ARG A 370 1.72 7.15 -16.22
C ARG A 370 2.14 7.78 -17.53
N ALA A 371 3.00 8.80 -17.43
CA ALA A 371 3.55 9.47 -18.60
C ALA A 371 4.52 8.56 -19.37
N GLY A 372 4.99 7.45 -18.78
CA GLY A 372 5.95 6.55 -19.40
C GLY A 372 7.39 6.81 -18.99
N MET A 373 7.81 8.06 -18.74
CA MET A 373 9.22 8.41 -18.45
C MET A 373 9.87 7.61 -17.31
N HIS A 374 9.16 7.36 -16.20
CA HIS A 374 9.69 6.54 -15.11
C HIS A 374 9.82 5.05 -15.50
N GLY A 375 8.87 4.56 -16.31
CA GLY A 375 8.90 3.18 -16.82
C GLY A 375 10.03 2.98 -17.82
N GLU A 376 10.24 3.95 -18.71
CA GLU A 376 11.36 3.98 -19.66
C GLU A 376 12.71 4.04 -18.95
N ALA A 377 12.87 4.92 -17.95
CA ALA A 377 14.07 4.98 -17.14
C ALA A 377 14.34 3.63 -16.45
N THR A 378 13.31 3.03 -15.86
CA THR A 378 13.41 1.72 -15.20
C THR A 378 13.80 0.62 -16.18
N ALA A 379 13.14 0.54 -17.33
CA ALA A 379 13.46 -0.43 -18.37
C ALA A 379 14.91 -0.27 -18.89
N THR A 380 15.37 0.96 -19.09
CA THR A 380 16.74 1.27 -19.54
C THR A 380 17.79 0.75 -18.57
N VAL A 381 17.63 1.06 -17.28
CA VAL A 381 18.59 0.63 -16.25
C VAL A 381 18.53 -0.88 -16.04
N CYS A 382 17.35 -1.49 -16.09
CA CYS A 382 17.19 -2.94 -16.00
C CYS A 382 17.86 -3.65 -17.18
N ALA A 383 17.69 -3.16 -18.41
CA ALA A 383 18.37 -3.69 -19.59
C ALA A 383 19.90 -3.62 -19.45
N ARG A 384 20.42 -2.50 -18.94
CA ARG A 384 21.87 -2.32 -18.69
C ARG A 384 22.45 -3.33 -17.70
N PHE A 385 21.65 -3.76 -16.72
CA PHE A 385 22.06 -4.69 -15.67
C PHE A 385 21.49 -6.10 -15.82
N ASN A 386 20.87 -6.41 -16.96
CA ASN A 386 20.27 -7.71 -17.25
C ASN A 386 19.28 -8.16 -16.16
N MET A 387 18.44 -7.24 -15.69
CA MET A 387 17.35 -7.53 -14.74
C MET A 387 16.03 -7.61 -15.48
N LYS A 388 15.17 -8.56 -15.09
CA LYS A 388 13.81 -8.61 -15.61
C LYS A 388 13.05 -7.36 -15.16
N CYS A 389 12.34 -6.69 -16.07
CA CYS A 389 11.59 -5.47 -15.76
C CYS A 389 10.12 -5.63 -16.14
N THR A 390 9.23 -5.42 -15.18
CA THR A 390 7.78 -5.40 -15.37
C THR A 390 7.26 -4.00 -15.08
N VAL A 391 6.66 -3.35 -16.06
CA VAL A 391 6.09 -2.00 -15.98
C VAL A 391 4.57 -2.07 -16.09
N LEU A 392 3.88 -1.73 -15.02
CA LEU A 392 2.42 -1.61 -14.99
C LEU A 392 2.01 -0.20 -15.38
N MET A 393 1.03 -0.09 -16.27
CA MET A 393 0.56 1.20 -16.76
C MET A 393 -0.94 1.13 -17.02
N GLY A 394 -1.67 2.15 -16.59
CA GLY A 394 -3.11 2.21 -16.81
C GLY A 394 -3.44 2.12 -18.30
N ALA A 395 -4.46 1.35 -18.68
CA ALA A 395 -4.78 1.13 -20.09
C ALA A 395 -5.09 2.44 -20.85
N GLU A 396 -5.72 3.41 -20.19
CA GLU A 396 -5.95 4.74 -20.80
C GLU A 396 -4.65 5.54 -20.93
N ASP A 397 -3.71 5.40 -19.97
CA ASP A 397 -2.40 6.03 -20.07
C ASP A 397 -1.54 5.42 -21.18
N ILE A 398 -1.57 4.09 -21.38
CA ILE A 398 -0.93 3.42 -22.54
C ILE A 398 -1.49 3.97 -23.84
N ARG A 399 -2.81 4.14 -23.94
CA ARG A 399 -3.46 4.69 -25.14
C ARG A 399 -2.99 6.11 -25.42
N ARG A 400 -2.87 6.95 -24.39
CA ARG A 400 -2.44 8.35 -24.50
C ARG A 400 -0.93 8.50 -24.74
N GLN A 401 -0.12 7.58 -24.23
CA GLN A 401 1.34 7.64 -24.24
C GLN A 401 1.95 6.44 -25.01
N ALA A 402 1.37 6.14 -26.18
CA ALA A 402 1.72 4.96 -26.97
C ALA A 402 3.21 4.89 -27.32
N LEU A 403 3.85 6.03 -27.57
CA LEU A 403 5.29 6.10 -27.88
C LEU A 403 6.14 5.57 -26.72
N ASN A 404 5.89 6.04 -25.50
CA ASN A 404 6.66 5.59 -24.34
C ASN A 404 6.36 4.14 -23.98
N GLY A 405 5.11 3.69 -24.16
CA GLY A 405 4.75 2.27 -24.06
C GLY A 405 5.50 1.38 -25.05
N PHE A 406 5.73 1.87 -26.28
CA PHE A 406 6.53 1.19 -27.29
C PHE A 406 8.02 1.15 -26.91
N THR A 407 8.59 2.28 -26.45
CA THR A 407 9.99 2.35 -26.00
C THR A 407 10.28 1.38 -24.85
N ILE A 408 9.38 1.28 -23.88
CA ILE A 408 9.50 0.33 -22.75
C ILE A 408 9.63 -1.11 -23.27
N LYS A 409 8.80 -1.50 -24.25
CA LYS A 409 8.86 -2.85 -24.85
C LYS A 409 10.12 -3.06 -25.67
N LEU A 410 10.58 -2.04 -26.41
CA LEU A 410 11.82 -2.10 -27.20
C LEU A 410 13.05 -2.33 -26.30
N LEU A 411 13.04 -1.78 -25.08
CA LEU A 411 14.07 -1.98 -24.07
C LEU A 411 14.01 -3.38 -23.39
N GLY A 412 13.09 -4.25 -23.81
CA GLY A 412 12.97 -5.62 -23.31
C GLY A 412 12.15 -5.77 -22.02
N ALA A 413 11.50 -4.71 -21.56
CA ALA A 413 10.61 -4.77 -20.40
C ALA A 413 9.20 -5.23 -20.80
N GLU A 414 8.53 -5.91 -19.87
CA GLU A 414 7.12 -6.27 -19.99
C GLU A 414 6.26 -5.06 -19.63
N ALA A 415 5.49 -4.52 -20.58
CA ALA A 415 4.54 -3.42 -20.32
C ALA A 415 3.12 -3.99 -20.20
N ILE A 416 2.60 -4.06 -18.97
CA ILE A 416 1.30 -4.67 -18.64
C ILE A 416 0.21 -3.58 -18.52
N PRO A 417 -0.83 -3.60 -19.37
CA PRO A 417 -1.98 -2.72 -19.24
C PRO A 417 -2.82 -3.08 -18.01
N VAL A 418 -3.12 -2.09 -17.17
CA VAL A 418 -4.07 -2.24 -16.06
C VAL A 418 -5.45 -1.80 -16.52
N GLU A 419 -6.34 -2.78 -16.65
CA GLU A 419 -7.73 -2.61 -17.12
C GLU A 419 -8.73 -2.40 -15.97
N ALA A 420 -8.30 -2.60 -14.73
CA ALA A 420 -9.12 -2.42 -13.55
C ALA A 420 -9.31 -0.93 -13.20
N GLY A 421 -10.44 -0.64 -12.55
CA GLY A 421 -10.74 0.67 -11.97
C GLY A 421 -10.76 1.80 -12.99
N SER A 422 -10.07 2.90 -12.69
CA SER A 422 -10.04 4.09 -13.54
C SER A 422 -9.12 3.95 -14.77
N LYS A 423 -8.34 2.87 -14.83
CA LYS A 423 -7.34 2.58 -15.86
C LYS A 423 -6.25 3.65 -15.96
N THR A 424 -5.89 4.25 -14.82
CA THR A 424 -4.86 5.29 -14.72
C THR A 424 -3.73 4.90 -13.76
N LEU A 425 -2.82 5.84 -13.48
CA LEU A 425 -1.70 5.64 -12.55
C LEU A 425 -2.10 5.09 -11.18
N ARG A 426 -3.27 5.47 -10.64
CA ARG A 426 -3.71 4.95 -9.34
C ARG A 426 -3.81 3.42 -9.39
N ASP A 427 -4.56 2.91 -10.37
CA ASP A 427 -4.77 1.47 -10.54
C ASP A 427 -3.44 0.75 -10.85
N ALA A 428 -2.54 1.41 -11.58
CA ALA A 428 -1.20 0.88 -11.86
C ALA A 428 -0.31 0.80 -10.61
N VAL A 429 -0.41 1.77 -9.68
CA VAL A 429 0.27 1.70 -8.38
C VAL A 429 -0.26 0.48 -7.60
N ASP A 430 -1.58 0.36 -7.48
CA ASP A 430 -2.20 -0.71 -6.68
C ASP A 430 -1.82 -2.09 -7.21
N GLU A 431 -1.94 -2.31 -8.52
CA GLU A 431 -1.57 -3.58 -9.14
C GLU A 431 -0.06 -3.85 -9.02
N SER A 432 0.80 -2.82 -9.09
CA SER A 432 2.25 -3.01 -8.96
C SER A 432 2.66 -3.54 -7.58
N PHE A 433 1.97 -3.08 -6.52
CA PHE A 433 2.16 -3.61 -5.18
C PHE A 433 1.64 -5.06 -5.06
N ARG A 434 0.53 -5.40 -5.71
CA ARG A 434 0.03 -6.79 -5.73
C ARG A 434 1.01 -7.75 -6.38
N VAL A 435 1.61 -7.35 -7.50
CA VAL A 435 2.60 -8.17 -8.20
C VAL A 435 3.87 -8.34 -7.38
N VAL A 436 4.35 -7.30 -6.68
CA VAL A 436 5.57 -7.44 -5.85
C VAL A 436 5.33 -8.29 -4.61
N VAL A 437 4.15 -8.19 -3.96
CA VAL A 437 3.81 -9.02 -2.79
C VAL A 437 3.85 -10.51 -3.13
N ALA A 438 3.47 -10.90 -4.34
CA ALA A 438 3.55 -12.28 -4.80
C ALA A 438 4.98 -12.75 -5.14
N LYS A 439 5.97 -11.84 -5.18
CA LYS A 439 7.34 -12.09 -5.65
C LYS A 439 8.42 -11.48 -4.75
N VAL A 440 8.13 -11.20 -3.49
CA VAL A 440 9.01 -10.46 -2.55
C VAL A 440 10.43 -11.02 -2.45
N ASP A 441 10.59 -12.34 -2.66
CA ASP A 441 11.88 -13.01 -2.60
C ASP A 441 12.78 -12.66 -3.80
N THR A 442 12.20 -12.45 -4.98
CA THR A 442 12.94 -12.32 -6.25
C THR A 442 12.84 -10.94 -6.89
N ALA A 443 11.76 -10.20 -6.61
CA ALA A 443 11.42 -8.95 -7.25
C ALA A 443 11.47 -7.79 -6.27
N TYR A 444 11.86 -6.62 -6.79
CA TYR A 444 11.90 -5.38 -6.04
C TYR A 444 11.03 -4.32 -6.69
N HIS A 445 10.27 -3.58 -5.87
CA HIS A 445 9.39 -2.52 -6.36
C HIS A 445 10.09 -1.16 -6.36
N ILE A 446 10.18 -0.52 -7.52
CA ILE A 446 10.75 0.83 -7.65
C ILE A 446 9.63 1.85 -7.76
N LEU A 447 9.36 2.53 -6.66
CA LEU A 447 8.48 3.70 -6.67
C LEU A 447 9.20 4.89 -7.34
N GLY A 448 8.54 5.50 -8.33
CA GLY A 448 9.13 6.53 -9.18
C GLY A 448 9.25 7.93 -8.58
N SER A 449 8.94 8.11 -7.30
CA SER A 449 8.89 9.45 -6.70
C SER A 449 9.12 9.46 -5.18
N ALA A 450 9.22 10.66 -4.60
CA ALA A 450 9.44 10.88 -3.17
C ALA A 450 8.11 10.90 -2.40
N ILE A 451 7.35 9.82 -2.52
CA ILE A 451 6.05 9.60 -1.90
C ILE A 451 6.00 8.17 -1.32
N GLY A 452 4.93 7.82 -0.62
CA GLY A 452 4.73 6.48 -0.08
C GLY A 452 5.40 6.28 1.29
N PRO A 453 5.35 5.05 1.83
CA PRO A 453 5.87 4.79 3.17
C PRO A 453 7.38 4.99 3.23
N HIS A 454 7.88 5.35 4.40
CA HIS A 454 9.30 5.23 4.71
C HIS A 454 9.81 3.80 4.37
N PRO A 455 10.99 3.65 3.74
CA PRO A 455 12.00 4.67 3.45
C PRO A 455 11.93 5.30 2.04
N PHE A 456 10.86 5.07 1.26
CA PHE A 456 10.81 5.52 -0.14
C PHE A 456 11.01 7.03 -0.34
N PRO A 457 10.37 7.94 0.42
CA PRO A 457 10.58 9.38 0.27
C PRO A 457 12.02 9.81 0.55
N THR A 458 12.65 9.21 1.57
CA THR A 458 14.03 9.51 1.95
C THR A 458 15.02 9.04 0.89
N ILE A 459 14.87 7.82 0.39
CA ILE A 459 15.71 7.27 -0.68
C ILE A 459 15.56 8.08 -1.96
N ALA A 460 14.33 8.37 -2.37
CA ALA A 460 14.06 9.11 -3.59
C ALA A 460 14.64 10.53 -3.53
N ARG A 461 14.49 11.24 -2.40
CA ARG A 461 15.12 12.54 -2.20
C ARG A 461 16.64 12.42 -2.30
N THR A 462 17.25 11.49 -1.57
CA THR A 462 18.72 11.38 -1.52
C THR A 462 19.32 11.11 -2.90
N PHE A 463 18.73 10.21 -3.69
CA PHE A 463 19.20 9.97 -5.06
C PHE A 463 18.96 11.15 -6.01
N GLN A 464 18.06 12.07 -5.67
CA GLN A 464 17.83 13.30 -6.44
C GLN A 464 18.66 14.49 -5.93
N THR A 465 19.26 14.41 -4.73
CA THR A 465 20.03 15.50 -4.11
C THR A 465 21.22 15.96 -4.98
N VAL A 466 21.74 15.07 -5.83
CA VAL A 466 22.76 15.38 -6.83
C VAL A 466 22.40 16.62 -7.68
N ILE A 467 21.10 16.85 -7.95
CA ILE A 467 20.62 18.01 -8.70
C ILE A 467 20.98 19.31 -7.98
N GLY A 468 20.64 19.42 -6.70
CA GLY A 468 20.91 20.62 -5.91
C GLY A 468 22.40 20.79 -5.57
N ASP A 469 23.12 19.70 -5.29
CA ASP A 469 24.55 19.73 -4.95
C ASP A 469 25.38 20.25 -6.12
N GLN A 470 25.11 19.73 -7.32
CA GLN A 470 25.71 20.23 -8.54
C GLN A 470 25.31 21.68 -8.79
N THR A 471 24.03 22.03 -8.62
CA THR A 471 23.56 23.41 -8.83
C THR A 471 24.30 24.39 -7.92
N LYS A 472 24.49 24.04 -6.64
CA LYS A 472 25.24 24.87 -5.69
C LYS A 472 26.69 25.04 -6.12
N THR A 473 27.36 23.95 -6.48
CA THR A 473 28.75 23.97 -6.97
C THR A 473 28.87 24.85 -8.21
N GLN A 474 27.99 24.66 -9.19
CA GLN A 474 27.99 25.38 -10.45
C GLN A 474 27.67 26.87 -10.30
N MET A 475 26.77 27.23 -9.38
CA MET A 475 26.47 28.63 -9.07
C MET A 475 27.67 29.34 -8.41
N LEU A 476 28.38 28.64 -7.52
CA LEU A 476 29.62 29.16 -6.95
C LEU A 476 30.70 29.34 -8.02
N GLU A 477 30.89 28.36 -8.91
CA GLU A 477 31.86 28.45 -10.00
C GLU A 477 31.55 29.57 -11.00
N GLN A 478 30.29 29.72 -11.39
CA GLN A 478 29.91 30.63 -12.49
C GLN A 478 29.51 32.03 -12.02
N ARG A 479 29.08 32.19 -10.76
CA ARG A 479 28.57 33.46 -10.22
C ARG A 479 29.26 33.89 -8.91
N ASN A 480 30.06 33.02 -8.29
CA ASN A 480 30.68 33.23 -6.98
C ASN A 480 29.70 33.62 -5.86
N LYS A 481 28.44 33.19 -5.98
CA LYS A 481 27.39 33.37 -4.97
C LYS A 481 26.23 32.39 -5.20
N PRO A 482 25.47 32.04 -4.15
CA PRO A 482 24.29 31.21 -4.29
C PRO A 482 23.22 31.86 -5.21
N PRO A 483 22.25 31.08 -5.70
CA PRO A 483 21.08 31.62 -6.38
C PRO A 483 20.21 32.40 -5.40
N ASP A 484 19.54 33.46 -5.87
CA ASP A 484 18.60 34.21 -5.02
C ASP A 484 17.30 33.40 -4.77
N ALA A 485 16.95 32.54 -5.72
CA ALA A 485 15.86 31.57 -5.60
C ALA A 485 16.15 30.32 -6.43
N VAL A 486 15.64 29.17 -5.98
CA VAL A 486 15.52 27.95 -6.77
C VAL A 486 14.04 27.61 -6.98
N VAL A 487 13.69 27.27 -8.22
CA VAL A 487 12.31 27.03 -8.64
C VAL A 487 12.18 25.64 -9.24
N ALA A 488 11.17 24.87 -8.83
CA ALA A 488 10.89 23.57 -9.39
C ALA A 488 9.39 23.26 -9.38
N CYS A 489 8.91 22.49 -10.36
CA CYS A 489 7.53 22.04 -10.38
C CYS A 489 7.27 20.97 -9.31
N ILE A 490 6.10 21.02 -8.70
CA ILE A 490 5.62 20.07 -7.69
C ILE A 490 4.53 19.21 -8.32
N GLY A 491 4.85 17.92 -8.44
CA GLY A 491 3.87 16.86 -8.68
C GLY A 491 4.06 15.80 -7.61
N ARG A 492 4.68 14.67 -7.96
CA ARG A 492 5.01 13.60 -6.99
C ARG A 492 6.33 13.82 -6.23
N ALA A 493 6.74 15.07 -6.06
CA ALA A 493 7.81 15.49 -5.17
C ALA A 493 9.30 15.11 -5.40
N SER A 494 9.67 14.53 -6.54
CA SER A 494 11.06 14.02 -6.72
C SER A 494 12.12 15.07 -7.14
N ASN A 495 11.85 15.93 -8.11
CA ASN A 495 12.85 16.88 -8.65
C ASN A 495 13.09 18.04 -7.70
N HIS A 496 12.02 18.65 -7.17
CA HIS A 496 12.12 19.78 -6.27
C HIS A 496 12.77 19.37 -4.96
N SER A 497 12.46 18.19 -4.42
CA SER A 497 13.16 17.65 -3.23
C SER A 497 14.66 17.51 -3.48
N GLY A 498 15.06 17.03 -4.66
CA GLY A 498 16.47 16.94 -5.05
C GLY A 498 17.15 18.30 -5.19
N MET A 499 16.46 19.27 -5.79
CA MET A 499 16.96 20.64 -5.96
C MET A 499 17.05 21.38 -4.62
N PHE A 500 16.00 21.33 -3.80
CA PHE A 500 15.84 22.15 -2.60
C PHE A 500 16.65 21.64 -1.41
N TYR A 501 16.82 20.33 -1.26
CA TYR A 501 17.43 19.75 -0.07
C TYR A 501 18.82 20.33 0.26
N PRO A 502 19.74 20.50 -0.71
CA PRO A 502 21.02 21.16 -0.44
C PRO A 502 20.91 22.62 0.01
N PHE A 503 19.83 23.33 -0.33
CA PHE A 503 19.62 24.74 0.02
C PHE A 503 18.77 24.94 1.28
N ILE A 504 18.27 23.87 1.91
CA ILE A 504 17.33 23.98 3.06
C ILE A 504 17.92 24.74 4.26
N ASN A 505 19.24 24.71 4.43
CA ASN A 505 19.97 25.40 5.49
C ASN A 505 20.59 26.73 5.02
N ASP A 506 20.29 27.18 3.81
CA ASP A 506 20.76 28.46 3.26
C ASP A 506 19.60 29.47 3.26
N PRO A 507 19.46 30.27 4.33
CA PRO A 507 18.32 31.20 4.46
C PRO A 507 18.35 32.32 3.42
N SER A 508 19.45 32.50 2.70
CA SER A 508 19.56 33.48 1.61
C SER A 508 18.89 33.02 0.31
N VAL A 509 18.57 31.72 0.20
CA VAL A 509 18.01 31.12 -1.01
C VAL A 509 16.53 30.85 -0.84
N LYS A 510 15.69 31.51 -1.66
CA LYS A 510 14.25 31.24 -1.68
C LYS A 510 13.96 29.89 -2.36
N LEU A 511 13.09 29.07 -1.78
CA LEU A 511 12.67 27.77 -2.32
C LEU A 511 11.23 27.88 -2.86
N LEU A 512 11.05 27.82 -4.19
CA LEU A 512 9.76 28.10 -4.83
C LEU A 512 9.23 26.86 -5.56
N GLY A 513 8.16 26.27 -5.03
CA GLY A 513 7.44 25.15 -5.62
C GLY A 513 6.28 25.60 -6.52
N VAL A 514 6.10 24.97 -7.68
CA VAL A 514 5.03 25.31 -8.64
C VAL A 514 4.12 24.11 -8.90
N GLU A 515 2.89 24.15 -8.41
CA GLU A 515 1.88 23.12 -8.69
C GLU A 515 1.06 23.42 -9.95
N ALA A 516 0.35 22.42 -10.47
CA ALA A 516 -0.48 22.57 -11.66
C ALA A 516 -1.87 23.16 -11.33
N GLY A 517 -2.11 24.41 -11.73
CA GLY A 517 -3.39 25.11 -11.57
C GLY A 517 -4.42 24.88 -12.68
N ASP A 518 -3.97 24.49 -13.88
CA ASP A 518 -4.80 24.19 -15.07
C ASP A 518 -5.99 25.13 -15.30
N ASP A 519 -7.24 24.65 -15.15
CA ASP A 519 -8.45 25.43 -15.45
C ASP A 519 -8.77 26.46 -14.34
N GLY A 520 -7.98 26.51 -13.25
CA GLY A 520 -8.13 27.43 -12.12
C GLY A 520 -8.38 26.72 -10.78
N LEU A 521 -7.89 27.29 -9.67
CA LEU A 521 -8.09 26.76 -8.31
C LEU A 521 -9.53 26.87 -7.83
N GLU A 522 -10.30 27.81 -8.40
CA GLU A 522 -11.73 27.96 -8.23
C GLU A 522 -12.54 26.83 -8.90
N THR A 523 -11.90 26.05 -9.76
CA THR A 523 -12.50 24.89 -10.42
C THR A 523 -12.11 23.59 -9.73
N LYS A 524 -12.79 22.47 -10.03
CA LYS A 524 -12.34 21.13 -9.61
C LYS A 524 -11.31 20.51 -10.56
N LYS A 525 -10.70 21.32 -11.43
CA LYS A 525 -9.87 20.87 -12.55
C LYS A 525 -8.44 21.40 -12.47
N HIS A 526 -7.79 21.10 -11.35
CA HIS A 526 -6.37 21.34 -11.10
C HIS A 526 -5.71 20.11 -10.46
N ALA A 527 -4.41 20.20 -10.20
CA ALA A 527 -3.66 19.24 -9.38
C ALA A 527 -2.82 19.91 -8.27
N ALA A 528 -3.12 21.18 -7.95
CA ALA A 528 -2.54 21.90 -6.82
C ALA A 528 -3.01 21.34 -5.47
N THR A 529 -2.24 20.40 -4.92
CA THR A 529 -2.59 19.66 -3.71
C THR A 529 -2.20 20.43 -2.45
N LEU A 530 -1.05 21.09 -2.45
CA LEU A 530 -0.60 21.88 -1.30
C LEU A 530 -1.46 23.14 -1.12
N ILE A 531 -1.88 23.76 -2.22
CA ILE A 531 -2.69 24.99 -2.17
C ILE A 531 -4.19 24.68 -2.04
N GLY A 532 -4.71 23.74 -2.83
CA GLY A 532 -6.15 23.46 -2.92
C GLY A 532 -6.63 22.26 -2.09
N GLY A 533 -5.72 21.54 -1.43
CA GLY A 533 -6.04 20.32 -0.67
C GLY A 533 -6.19 20.53 0.83
N THR A 534 -6.50 19.45 1.54
CA THR A 534 -6.56 19.39 3.01
C THR A 534 -5.78 18.19 3.53
N LYS A 535 -5.24 18.29 4.74
CA LYS A 535 -4.55 17.18 5.41
C LYS A 535 -5.57 16.06 5.74
N GLY A 536 -5.21 14.80 5.48
CA GLY A 536 -5.94 13.64 6.02
C GLY A 536 -6.19 12.48 5.05
N HIS A 537 -6.67 11.36 5.60
CA HIS A 537 -6.95 10.12 4.87
C HIS A 537 -8.43 10.02 4.45
N GLY A 538 -8.90 11.02 3.69
CA GLY A 538 -10.26 11.05 3.12
C GLY A 538 -10.36 10.34 1.77
N GLN A 539 -11.55 10.35 1.17
CA GLN A 539 -11.71 9.87 -0.21
C GLN A 539 -10.93 10.77 -1.17
N ILE A 540 -9.92 10.20 -1.84
CA ILE A 540 -9.05 10.91 -2.77
C ILE A 540 -9.86 11.43 -3.97
N GLN A 541 -9.84 12.75 -4.19
CA GLN A 541 -10.49 13.37 -5.34
C GLN A 541 -9.69 13.16 -6.63
N GLY A 542 -10.37 13.15 -7.77
CA GLY A 542 -9.70 13.16 -9.08
C GLY A 542 -8.96 14.48 -9.31
N THR A 543 -7.81 14.42 -9.98
CA THR A 543 -7.06 15.63 -10.40
C THR A 543 -7.08 15.79 -11.90
N HIS A 544 -6.91 17.02 -12.36
CA HIS A 544 -6.81 17.36 -13.77
C HIS A 544 -5.51 18.11 -14.01
N SER A 545 -4.74 17.65 -15.00
CA SER A 545 -3.69 18.47 -15.58
C SER A 545 -3.41 18.09 -17.02
N ILE A 546 -3.11 19.09 -17.85
CA ILE A 546 -2.54 18.87 -19.18
C ILE A 546 -1.20 18.11 -19.10
N SER A 547 -0.46 18.31 -18.01
CA SER A 547 0.78 17.59 -17.74
C SER A 547 0.50 16.32 -16.93
N ALA A 548 0.61 15.16 -17.59
CA ALA A 548 0.42 13.86 -16.93
C ALA A 548 1.37 13.65 -15.73
N GLY A 549 2.56 14.27 -15.74
CA GLY A 549 3.53 14.19 -14.65
C GLY A 549 3.16 14.99 -13.40
N LEU A 550 2.26 15.98 -13.53
CA LEU A 550 1.82 16.86 -12.44
C LEU A 550 0.42 16.51 -11.92
N SER A 551 -0.41 15.80 -12.70
CA SER A 551 -1.72 15.33 -12.24
C SER A 551 -1.57 14.20 -11.20
N TYR A 552 -1.52 14.57 -9.93
CA TYR A 552 -1.51 13.68 -8.78
C TYR A 552 -2.22 14.33 -7.59
N ALA A 553 -3.03 13.55 -6.86
CA ALA A 553 -3.88 14.01 -5.76
C ALA A 553 -3.17 13.97 -4.39
N GLY A 554 -1.86 14.20 -4.37
CA GLY A 554 -0.99 14.07 -3.21
C GLY A 554 0.29 14.90 -3.37
N ALA A 555 1.01 15.15 -2.29
CA ALA A 555 2.37 15.70 -2.29
C ALA A 555 3.29 14.81 -1.43
N GLY A 556 4.60 14.95 -1.53
CA GLY A 556 5.53 14.24 -0.66
C GLY A 556 5.50 14.83 0.75
N ASP A 557 5.71 13.99 1.77
CA ASP A 557 5.59 14.40 3.18
C ASP A 557 6.52 15.57 3.56
N LYS A 558 7.64 15.72 2.84
CA LYS A 558 8.63 16.80 3.03
C LYS A 558 8.20 18.15 2.46
N ASP A 559 7.08 18.20 1.75
CA ASP A 559 6.66 19.38 0.98
C ASP A 559 5.81 20.35 1.80
N VAL A 560 5.24 19.88 2.91
CA VAL A 560 4.10 20.56 3.54
C VAL A 560 4.51 21.65 4.54
N GLU A 561 5.73 21.64 5.07
CA GLU A 561 6.11 22.56 6.16
C GLU A 561 6.81 23.86 5.72
N ARG A 562 7.20 24.05 4.46
CA ARG A 562 7.90 25.28 4.04
C ARG A 562 7.37 25.98 2.79
N VAL A 563 6.74 25.24 1.89
CA VAL A 563 6.29 25.80 0.60
C VAL A 563 4.95 26.53 0.77
N ALA A 564 4.02 25.98 1.57
CA ALA A 564 2.68 26.52 1.76
C ALA A 564 2.63 27.85 2.52
N ASP A 565 3.53 28.07 3.48
CA ASP A 565 3.49 29.25 4.37
C ASP A 565 4.15 30.50 3.76
N GLU A 566 5.18 30.33 2.92
CA GLU A 566 5.99 31.46 2.40
C GLU A 566 5.54 31.96 1.02
N LEU A 567 4.89 31.12 0.21
CA LEU A 567 4.44 31.47 -1.14
C LEU A 567 3.38 32.59 -1.18
N PRO A 568 2.36 32.62 -0.30
CA PRO A 568 1.39 33.71 -0.26
C PRO A 568 2.00 35.06 0.12
N ARG A 569 3.14 35.04 0.83
CA ARG A 569 3.81 36.23 1.36
C ARG A 569 4.75 36.88 0.35
N LEU A 570 5.46 36.08 -0.46
CA LEU A 570 6.51 36.58 -1.37
C LEU A 570 6.01 36.96 -2.77
N GLY A 571 4.86 36.43 -3.20
CA GLY A 571 4.27 36.69 -4.52
C GLY A 571 4.06 38.18 -4.85
N PRO A 572 3.45 38.97 -3.95
CA PRO A 572 3.23 40.40 -4.17
C PRO A 572 4.52 41.24 -4.22
N GLU A 573 5.60 40.78 -3.58
CA GLU A 573 6.85 41.55 -3.45
C GLU A 573 7.74 41.48 -4.70
N VAL A 574 7.56 40.48 -5.58
CA VAL A 574 8.42 40.22 -6.74
C VAL A 574 7.77 40.54 -8.10
N GLY A 575 6.59 41.19 -8.10
CA GLY A 575 5.94 41.67 -9.32
C GLY A 575 5.44 40.56 -10.26
N TRP A 576 5.28 39.34 -9.75
CA TRP A 576 4.65 38.26 -10.49
C TRP A 576 3.13 38.37 -10.31
N GLU A 577 2.37 38.47 -11.40
CA GLU A 577 0.93 38.15 -11.37
C GLU A 577 0.80 36.65 -11.11
N LEU A 578 0.91 36.24 -9.83
CA LEU A 578 0.36 34.97 -9.38
C LEU A 578 -1.16 35.14 -9.45
N ARG A 579 -1.77 34.64 -10.53
CA ARG A 579 -3.22 34.51 -10.58
C ARG A 579 -3.59 33.36 -9.63
N PHE A 580 -4.21 33.77 -8.53
CA PHE A 580 -4.74 32.95 -7.45
C PHE A 580 -5.78 31.95 -7.95
#